data_AF-A0A1Y2CL51-F1
#
_entry.id   AF-A0A1Y2CL51-F1
#
_cell.length_a   1.000
_cell.length_b   1.000
_cell.length_c   1.000
_cell.angle_alpha   90.00
_cell.angle_beta   90.00
_cell.angle_gamma   90.00
#
_symmetry.space_group_name_H-M   'P 1'
#
loop_
_entity.id
_entity.type
_entity.pdbx_description
1 polymer ?
#
loop_
_entity_poly.entity_id
_entity_poly.type
_entity_poly.pdbx_seq_one_letter_code
_entity_poly.pdbx_strand_id
1 'polypeptide(L)'
;MSWMHPKIVWKLRVLSRSFQRLLSTPDFAALNITRFVPAANKGRTEALDDPDEWDLLFGCDAPTVYASEYARRYLTQLTAIDWRIIYSNFKIQVPSPWFPHLGNLTWLSIMGDSGNSPWVLPEEVRLLSNLQILRIKYSDMSGSIPASIGCLTFLCALELVDNDLLKGCLPTELGKLLRLERLEVSGMGLEGPIPPEFGNLCALQELILGFHTKKSGQRWTIPPELGQLSNLRILALENCNLMGTIPRELGQLHRLEVLTLTNNHLIGDIPLEVTMLRLESFIIQFNPGLTLPRP
;
A
#
# COMPACT_ATOMS: atom_id res chain seq x y z
N MET A 1 -11.99 -31.59 -23.71
CA MET A 1 -13.26 -31.54 -22.94
C MET A 1 -12.88 -31.04 -21.56
N SER A 2 -13.50 -30.04 -20.96
CA SER A 2 -14.81 -29.39 -21.23
C SER A 2 -14.75 -28.23 -22.22
N TRP A 3 -15.93 -27.81 -22.71
CA TRP A 3 -16.12 -26.56 -23.45
C TRP A 3 -16.76 -25.53 -22.50
N MET A 4 -16.23 -24.30 -22.44
CA MET A 4 -16.90 -23.22 -21.72
C MET A 4 -18.17 -22.76 -22.45
N HIS A 5 -19.18 -22.37 -21.68
CA HIS A 5 -20.56 -22.24 -22.13
C HIS A 5 -20.78 -21.03 -23.08
N PRO A 6 -21.43 -21.17 -24.26
CA PRO A 6 -21.52 -20.10 -25.29
C PRO A 6 -22.20 -18.78 -24.88
N LYS A 7 -22.80 -18.71 -23.69
CA LYS A 7 -23.50 -17.51 -23.18
C LYS A 7 -22.58 -16.49 -22.50
N ILE A 8 -21.33 -16.85 -22.18
CA ILE A 8 -20.36 -15.92 -21.55
C ILE A 8 -19.60 -15.12 -22.62
N VAL A 9 -19.25 -15.77 -23.73
CA VAL A 9 -18.54 -15.15 -24.89
C VAL A 9 -19.37 -14.08 -25.61
N TRP A 10 -20.69 -14.03 -25.40
CA TRP A 10 -21.63 -13.20 -26.16
C TRP A 10 -22.15 -11.93 -25.44
N LYS A 11 -21.44 -11.42 -24.42
CA LYS A 11 -21.79 -10.13 -23.77
C LYS A 11 -20.75 -9.01 -23.87
N LEU A 12 -19.69 -9.17 -24.67
CA LEU A 12 -18.67 -8.13 -24.94
C LEU A 12 -18.62 -7.65 -26.40
N ARG A 13 -19.58 -8.04 -27.25
CA ARG A 13 -19.63 -7.67 -28.68
C ARG A 13 -20.27 -6.30 -29.00
N VAL A 14 -20.34 -5.38 -28.03
CA VAL A 14 -20.81 -3.99 -28.27
C VAL A 14 -19.88 -2.98 -27.58
N LEU A 15 -18.57 -3.13 -27.81
CA LEU A 15 -17.60 -2.07 -27.58
C LEU A 15 -17.33 -1.38 -28.93
N SER A 16 -17.44 -0.06 -28.96
CA SER A 16 -17.25 0.71 -30.19
C SER A 16 -15.80 0.60 -30.66
N ARG A 17 -15.56 0.75 -31.97
CA ARG A 17 -14.19 0.78 -32.52
C ARG A 17 -13.32 1.81 -31.81
N SER A 18 -13.88 2.93 -31.33
CA SER A 18 -13.16 3.95 -30.56
C SER A 18 -12.65 3.45 -29.20
N PHE A 19 -13.35 2.53 -28.53
CA PHE A 19 -12.93 2.00 -27.23
C PHE A 19 -11.79 0.98 -27.37
N GLN A 20 -11.88 0.10 -28.37
CA GLN A 20 -10.78 -0.82 -28.73
C GLN A 20 -9.48 -0.07 -29.01
N ARG A 21 -9.59 1.17 -29.50
CA ARG A 21 -8.45 2.01 -29.87
C ARG A 21 -7.92 2.91 -28.75
N LEU A 22 -8.68 3.04 -27.66
CA LEU A 22 -8.20 3.61 -26.41
C LEU A 22 -7.44 2.54 -25.62
N LEU A 23 -8.01 1.34 -25.51
CA LEU A 23 -7.33 0.15 -24.97
C LEU A 23 -6.02 -0.16 -25.70
N SER A 24 -5.89 0.31 -26.94
CA SER A 24 -4.72 0.05 -27.76
C SER A 24 -3.61 1.09 -27.73
N THR A 25 -3.79 2.22 -27.06
CA THR A 25 -2.62 3.08 -26.83
C THR A 25 -1.61 2.26 -26.02
N PRO A 26 -0.30 2.34 -26.28
CA PRO A 26 0.69 1.49 -25.63
C PRO A 26 0.56 1.46 -24.09
N ASP A 27 0.19 2.59 -23.48
CA ASP A 27 -0.04 2.74 -22.04
C ASP A 27 -1.26 1.96 -21.48
N PHE A 28 -2.24 1.60 -22.33
CA PHE A 28 -3.48 0.91 -21.94
C PHE A 28 -3.45 -0.60 -22.18
N ALA A 29 -2.64 -1.07 -23.13
CA ALA A 29 -2.53 -2.51 -23.45
C ALA A 29 -1.91 -3.34 -22.31
N ALA A 30 -1.30 -2.67 -21.31
CA ALA A 30 -0.74 -3.25 -20.10
C ALA A 30 -1.72 -3.30 -18.90
N LEU A 31 -2.97 -2.84 -19.07
CA LEU A 31 -3.92 -2.65 -17.97
C LEU A 31 -4.91 -3.84 -17.87
N ASN A 32 -4.77 -4.68 -16.85
CA ASN A 32 -5.77 -5.69 -16.50
C ASN A 32 -6.96 -5.03 -15.79
N ILE A 33 -7.89 -4.47 -16.59
CA ILE A 33 -9.12 -3.84 -16.10
C ILE A 33 -10.15 -4.92 -15.78
N THR A 34 -10.28 -5.24 -14.49
CA THR A 34 -11.14 -6.33 -14.01
C THR A 34 -12.34 -5.79 -13.24
N ARG A 35 -13.53 -6.34 -13.53
CA ARG A 35 -14.75 -5.98 -12.80
C ARG A 35 -14.97 -6.98 -11.67
N PHE A 36 -14.50 -6.65 -10.48
CA PHE A 36 -14.81 -7.46 -9.30
C PHE A 36 -16.32 -7.38 -8.99
N VAL A 37 -16.99 -8.55 -8.97
CA VAL A 37 -18.39 -8.70 -8.55
C VAL A 37 -18.37 -9.46 -7.23
N PRO A 38 -18.72 -8.82 -6.09
CA PRO A 38 -18.65 -9.48 -4.78
C PRO A 38 -19.51 -10.74 -4.73
N ALA A 39 -18.89 -11.87 -4.40
CA ALA A 39 -19.61 -13.12 -4.18
C ALA A 39 -20.48 -13.00 -2.91
N ALA A 40 -21.77 -13.27 -3.03
CA ALA A 40 -22.66 -13.27 -1.87
C ALA A 40 -22.34 -14.46 -0.95
N ASN A 41 -21.98 -14.16 0.29
CA ASN A 41 -21.89 -15.07 1.45
C ASN A 41 -21.15 -16.41 1.23
N LYS A 42 -19.85 -16.41 1.51
CA LYS A 42 -19.20 -17.53 2.23
C LYS A 42 -18.39 -16.99 3.41
N GLY A 43 -18.23 -17.83 4.44
CA GLY A 43 -17.86 -17.40 5.79
C GLY A 43 -16.43 -16.89 5.94
N ARG A 44 -16.22 -16.08 6.99
CA ARG A 44 -14.89 -15.65 7.47
C ARG A 44 -14.09 -16.86 7.96
N THR A 45 -12.91 -17.07 7.40
CA THR A 45 -11.60 -17.28 8.06
C THR A 45 -10.60 -17.70 6.99
N GLU A 46 -9.67 -16.82 6.63
CA GLU A 46 -8.32 -17.04 6.06
C GLU A 46 -7.83 -15.72 5.41
N ALA A 47 -6.57 -15.66 5.00
CA ALA A 47 -5.85 -14.42 4.67
C ALA A 47 -6.39 -13.70 3.42
N LEU A 48 -5.96 -12.44 3.25
CA LEU A 48 -6.17 -11.64 2.03
C LEU A 48 -5.25 -12.11 0.89
N ASP A 49 -5.40 -13.37 0.48
CA ASP A 49 -4.61 -13.98 -0.59
C ASP A 49 -4.99 -13.42 -1.98
N ASP A 50 -3.98 -13.36 -2.85
CA ASP A 50 -4.05 -12.77 -4.19
C ASP A 50 -4.96 -13.59 -5.12
N PRO A 51 -5.89 -13.00 -5.91
CA PRO A 51 -6.74 -13.80 -6.79
C PRO A 51 -5.95 -14.38 -7.98
N ASP A 52 -5.82 -15.71 -8.02
CA ASP A 52 -4.94 -16.45 -8.94
C ASP A 52 -5.38 -16.53 -10.42
N GLU A 53 -6.45 -15.84 -10.86
CA GLU A 53 -6.88 -15.86 -12.28
C GLU A 53 -7.29 -14.46 -12.81
N TRP A 54 -6.48 -13.90 -13.72
CA TRP A 54 -6.74 -12.62 -14.42
C TRP A 54 -6.39 -12.68 -15.93
N ASP A 55 -7.35 -12.35 -16.82
CA ASP A 55 -7.20 -12.36 -18.29
C ASP A 55 -6.79 -10.99 -18.91
N LEU A 56 -5.93 -11.02 -19.94
CA LEU A 56 -5.36 -9.85 -20.68
C LEU A 56 -6.12 -9.45 -21.96
N LEU A 57 -6.16 -8.14 -22.35
CA LEU A 57 -7.05 -7.61 -23.42
C LEU A 57 -6.51 -6.44 -24.36
N PHE A 58 -5.75 -6.78 -25.42
CA PHE A 58 -5.77 -6.20 -26.82
C PHE A 58 -5.14 -4.81 -27.24
N GLY A 59 -5.11 -4.53 -28.59
CA GLY A 59 -4.35 -3.46 -29.33
C GLY A 59 -5.03 -2.76 -30.57
N CYS A 60 -4.25 -2.04 -31.43
CA CYS A 60 -4.44 -0.79 -32.28
C CYS A 60 -5.78 -0.41 -33.03
N ASP A 61 -6.14 0.84 -33.50
CA ASP A 61 -5.58 2.24 -33.47
C ASP A 61 -6.59 3.44 -33.78
N ALA A 62 -6.40 4.66 -33.19
CA ALA A 62 -6.96 6.04 -33.51
C ALA A 62 -8.44 6.53 -33.19
N PRO A 63 -8.91 7.73 -33.64
CA PRO A 63 -8.66 9.09 -33.15
C PRO A 63 -9.49 9.55 -31.90
N THR A 64 -9.27 10.78 -31.44
CA THR A 64 -9.30 11.20 -30.02
C THR A 64 -10.61 11.72 -29.39
N VAL A 65 -11.58 12.27 -30.14
CA VAL A 65 -12.67 13.07 -29.51
C VAL A 65 -13.77 12.22 -28.84
N TYR A 66 -14.16 11.09 -29.44
CA TYR A 66 -15.22 10.20 -28.90
C TYR A 66 -14.75 9.27 -27.77
N ALA A 67 -13.45 9.25 -27.46
CA ALA A 67 -12.89 8.38 -26.44
C ALA A 67 -13.24 8.82 -25.01
N SER A 68 -13.35 10.14 -24.76
CA SER A 68 -13.47 10.71 -23.41
C SER A 68 -14.78 10.39 -22.68
N GLU A 69 -15.93 10.62 -23.32
CA GLU A 69 -17.23 10.37 -22.68
C GLU A 69 -17.53 8.87 -22.54
N TYR A 70 -17.09 8.05 -23.51
CA TYR A 70 -17.25 6.60 -23.42
C TYR A 70 -16.33 6.03 -22.33
N ALA A 71 -15.04 6.39 -22.29
CA ALA A 71 -14.13 6.00 -21.22
C ALA A 71 -14.64 6.43 -19.84
N ARG A 72 -15.13 7.67 -19.70
CA ARG A 72 -15.75 8.17 -18.46
C ARG A 72 -16.85 7.24 -17.94
N ARG A 73 -17.74 6.72 -18.80
CA ARG A 73 -18.82 5.80 -18.40
C ARG A 73 -18.34 4.41 -17.95
N TYR A 74 -17.16 3.97 -18.40
CA TYR A 74 -16.56 2.70 -17.97
C TYR A 74 -15.71 2.86 -16.70
N LEU A 75 -14.91 3.93 -16.60
CA LEU A 75 -14.14 4.26 -15.40
C LEU A 75 -15.05 4.34 -14.16
N THR A 76 -16.23 4.95 -14.28
CA THR A 76 -17.23 5.03 -13.19
C THR A 76 -17.86 3.69 -12.79
N GLN A 77 -17.60 2.60 -13.53
CA GLN A 77 -18.07 1.25 -13.20
C GLN A 77 -16.95 0.36 -12.64
N LEU A 78 -15.71 0.84 -12.59
CA LEU A 78 -14.58 0.07 -12.08
C LEU A 78 -14.62 -0.01 -10.55
N THR A 79 -14.48 -1.23 -10.05
CA THR A 79 -14.32 -1.57 -8.63
C THR A 79 -12.90 -2.02 -8.31
N ALA A 80 -12.18 -2.58 -9.29
CA ALA A 80 -10.78 -2.93 -9.18
C ALA A 80 -9.98 -2.44 -10.39
N ILE A 81 -8.72 -2.08 -10.13
CA ILE A 81 -7.64 -1.94 -11.10
C ILE A 81 -6.46 -2.68 -10.48
N ASP A 82 -5.94 -3.70 -11.18
CA ASP A 82 -4.65 -4.30 -10.86
C ASP A 82 -3.75 -4.18 -12.09
N TRP A 83 -2.70 -3.37 -11.96
CA TRP A 83 -1.80 -3.03 -13.04
C TRP A 83 -0.44 -3.67 -12.77
N ARG A 84 -0.25 -4.89 -13.29
CA ARG A 84 1.04 -5.59 -13.25
C ARG A 84 1.76 -5.39 -14.58
N ILE A 85 2.92 -4.74 -14.55
CA ILE A 85 3.81 -4.58 -15.70
C ILE A 85 5.10 -5.36 -15.43
N ILE A 86 5.47 -6.21 -16.38
CA ILE A 86 6.78 -6.87 -16.42
C ILE A 86 7.45 -6.49 -17.75
N TYR A 87 8.69 -6.01 -17.69
CA TYR A 87 9.57 -5.65 -18.82
C TYR A 87 8.98 -4.71 -19.88
N SER A 88 8.58 -3.49 -19.51
CA SER A 88 8.19 -2.46 -20.50
C SER A 88 8.66 -1.06 -20.14
N ASN A 89 8.80 -0.19 -21.15
CA ASN A 89 9.13 1.23 -21.01
C ASN A 89 7.90 2.12 -20.70
N PHE A 90 6.81 1.57 -20.14
CA PHE A 90 5.57 2.30 -19.94
C PHE A 90 5.54 3.12 -18.65
N LYS A 91 4.82 4.24 -18.68
CA LYS A 91 4.65 5.07 -17.50
C LYS A 91 3.64 4.42 -16.56
N ILE A 92 4.15 3.81 -15.50
CA ILE A 92 3.37 3.26 -14.39
C ILE A 92 2.75 4.44 -13.60
N GLN A 93 1.61 4.96 -14.03
CA GLN A 93 0.84 5.93 -13.24
C GLN A 93 -0.62 5.95 -13.67
N VAL A 94 -1.54 6.02 -12.69
CA VAL A 94 -2.94 6.37 -12.99
C VAL A 94 -2.96 7.86 -13.40
N PRO A 95 -3.42 8.21 -14.61
CA PRO A 95 -3.43 9.61 -15.03
C PRO A 95 -4.34 10.45 -14.12
N SER A 96 -3.86 11.60 -13.61
CA SER A 96 -4.65 12.50 -12.75
C SER A 96 -6.08 12.79 -13.25
N PRO A 97 -6.35 12.96 -14.57
CA PRO A 97 -7.71 13.14 -15.09
C PRO A 97 -8.69 11.96 -14.88
N TRP A 98 -8.22 10.78 -14.48
CA TRP A 98 -9.07 9.61 -14.25
C TRP A 98 -9.62 9.53 -12.83
N PHE A 99 -8.92 10.06 -11.82
CA PHE A 99 -9.33 10.01 -10.42
C PHE A 99 -10.78 10.53 -10.17
N PRO A 100 -11.25 11.63 -10.80
CA PRO A 100 -12.65 12.07 -10.70
C PRO A 100 -13.70 11.07 -11.26
N HIS A 101 -13.26 10.01 -11.92
CA HIS A 101 -14.11 8.98 -12.53
C HIS A 101 -13.91 7.59 -11.91
N LEU A 102 -12.96 7.43 -10.99
CA LEU A 102 -12.65 6.18 -10.28
C LEU A 102 -13.26 6.13 -8.87
N GLY A 103 -14.27 6.95 -8.57
CA GLY A 103 -14.88 7.03 -7.23
C GLY A 103 -15.52 5.73 -6.70
N ASN A 104 -15.80 4.75 -7.56
CA ASN A 104 -16.31 3.42 -7.18
C ASN A 104 -15.21 2.38 -6.93
N LEU A 105 -13.94 2.75 -7.09
CA LEU A 105 -12.80 1.85 -6.94
C LEU A 105 -12.61 1.44 -5.48
N THR A 106 -12.62 0.14 -5.21
CA THR A 106 -12.32 -0.47 -3.91
C THR A 106 -10.91 -1.04 -3.86
N TRP A 107 -10.32 -1.38 -5.01
CA TRP A 107 -8.97 -1.95 -5.12
C TRP A 107 -8.15 -1.21 -6.18
N LEU A 108 -7.01 -0.67 -5.80
CA LEU A 108 -5.99 -0.14 -6.70
C LEU A 108 -4.65 -0.81 -6.38
N SER A 109 -4.24 -1.70 -7.27
CA SER A 109 -2.92 -2.32 -7.24
C SER A 109 -2.12 -1.88 -8.47
N ILE A 110 -0.87 -1.53 -8.24
CA ILE A 110 0.10 -1.12 -9.23
C ILE A 110 1.40 -1.84 -8.86
N MET A 111 1.90 -2.67 -9.77
CA MET A 111 3.11 -3.46 -9.60
C MET A 111 3.95 -3.34 -10.87
N GLY A 112 5.14 -2.78 -10.72
CA GLY A 112 6.06 -2.57 -11.84
C GLY A 112 7.30 -3.45 -11.81
N ASP A 113 8.23 -3.11 -12.68
CA ASP A 113 9.65 -3.34 -12.49
C ASP A 113 10.33 -1.99 -12.21
N SER A 114 11.42 -2.00 -11.44
CA SER A 114 12.29 -0.84 -11.23
C SER A 114 13.00 -0.40 -12.53
N GLY A 115 13.12 0.91 -12.75
CA GLY A 115 13.78 1.51 -13.93
C GLY A 115 12.83 2.24 -14.88
N ASN A 116 11.58 2.42 -14.47
CA ASN A 116 10.56 3.18 -15.19
C ASN A 116 10.68 4.70 -14.97
N SER A 117 9.86 5.47 -15.68
CA SER A 117 9.77 6.91 -15.43
C SER A 117 9.21 7.19 -14.04
N PRO A 118 9.88 7.99 -13.18
CA PRO A 118 9.35 8.34 -11.88
C PRO A 118 8.01 9.06 -11.98
N TRP A 119 7.10 8.72 -11.08
CA TRP A 119 5.78 9.35 -10.97
C TRP A 119 5.49 9.72 -9.51
N VAL A 120 4.40 10.44 -9.24
CA VAL A 120 4.02 10.90 -7.90
C VAL A 120 2.56 10.54 -7.66
N LEU A 121 2.25 9.97 -6.49
CA LEU A 121 0.86 9.77 -6.07
C LEU A 121 0.19 11.14 -5.85
N PRO A 122 -0.80 11.54 -6.67
CA PRO A 122 -1.25 12.93 -6.69
C PRO A 122 -2.35 13.18 -5.66
N GLU A 123 -2.59 14.45 -5.31
CA GLU A 123 -3.61 14.87 -4.33
C GLU A 123 -5.05 14.47 -4.74
N GLU A 124 -5.30 14.18 -6.02
CA GLU A 124 -6.55 13.60 -6.49
C GLU A 124 -6.83 12.17 -5.96
N VAL A 125 -5.86 11.50 -5.32
CA VAL A 125 -6.08 10.20 -4.66
C VAL A 125 -7.25 10.25 -3.68
N ARG A 126 -7.49 11.40 -3.03
CA ARG A 126 -8.63 11.68 -2.16
C ARG A 126 -10.02 11.43 -2.76
N LEU A 127 -10.12 11.37 -4.10
CA LEU A 127 -11.37 11.12 -4.82
C LEU A 127 -11.74 9.63 -4.85
N LEU A 128 -10.81 8.72 -4.52
CA LEU A 128 -11.04 7.28 -4.41
C LEU A 128 -11.68 6.94 -3.06
N SER A 129 -12.78 7.61 -2.68
CA SER A 129 -13.34 7.57 -1.33
C SER A 129 -13.83 6.19 -0.86
N ASN A 130 -14.08 5.25 -1.80
CA ASN A 130 -14.46 3.87 -1.51
C ASN A 130 -13.27 2.90 -1.46
N LEU A 131 -12.03 3.38 -1.63
CA LEU A 131 -10.85 2.52 -1.73
C LEU A 131 -10.59 1.80 -0.40
N GLN A 132 -10.46 0.47 -0.50
CA GLN A 132 -10.17 -0.44 0.61
C GLN A 132 -8.71 -0.91 0.56
N ILE A 133 -8.15 -1.08 -0.63
CA ILE A 133 -6.78 -1.56 -0.82
C ILE A 133 -6.06 -0.65 -1.82
N LEU A 134 -4.95 -0.06 -1.37
CA LEU A 134 -3.99 0.68 -2.20
C LEU A 134 -2.63 -0.01 -2.10
N ARG A 135 -2.19 -0.63 -3.21
CA ARG A 135 -0.93 -1.33 -3.33
C ARG A 135 -0.12 -0.71 -4.47
N ILE A 136 1.09 -0.24 -4.18
CA ILE A 136 2.04 0.31 -5.14
C ILE A 136 3.40 -0.33 -4.84
N LYS A 137 3.83 -1.28 -5.68
CA LYS A 137 5.07 -2.04 -5.50
C LYS A 137 5.98 -1.90 -6.71
N TYR A 138 7.30 -1.79 -6.51
CA TYR A 138 8.30 -1.78 -7.59
C TYR A 138 8.03 -0.77 -8.72
N SER A 139 7.44 0.39 -8.39
CA SER A 139 6.81 1.28 -9.38
C SER A 139 7.52 2.62 -9.58
N ASP A 140 8.75 2.78 -9.07
CA ASP A 140 9.52 4.04 -9.08
C ASP A 140 8.71 5.27 -8.58
N MET A 141 7.78 5.03 -7.65
CA MET A 141 6.98 6.10 -7.06
C MET A 141 7.91 7.06 -6.30
N SER A 142 7.72 8.35 -6.55
CA SER A 142 8.61 9.42 -6.15
C SER A 142 7.84 10.57 -5.49
N GLY A 143 8.57 11.52 -4.92
CA GLY A 143 7.95 12.57 -4.12
C GLY A 143 7.58 12.05 -2.72
N SER A 144 6.59 12.67 -2.09
CA SER A 144 6.11 12.28 -0.76
C SER A 144 4.71 11.69 -0.83
N ILE A 145 4.33 10.91 0.18
CA ILE A 145 2.94 10.48 0.36
C ILE A 145 2.08 11.74 0.60
N PRO A 146 1.05 12.02 -0.20
CA PRO A 146 0.23 13.22 -0.05
C PRO A 146 -0.61 13.13 1.24
N ALA A 147 -0.76 14.26 1.95
CA ALA A 147 -1.55 14.34 3.18
C ALA A 147 -3.03 13.93 2.96
N SER A 148 -3.55 14.11 1.74
CA SER A 148 -4.91 13.70 1.39
C SER A 148 -5.14 12.19 1.32
N ILE A 149 -4.10 11.35 1.51
CA ILE A 149 -4.26 9.92 1.78
C ILE A 149 -5.18 9.66 2.98
N GLY A 150 -5.18 10.55 3.99
CA GLY A 150 -6.06 10.48 5.16
C GLY A 150 -7.55 10.71 4.86
N CYS A 151 -7.92 11.03 3.61
CA CYS A 151 -9.31 11.07 3.17
C CYS A 151 -9.88 9.68 2.85
N LEU A 152 -9.02 8.66 2.66
CA LEU A 152 -9.40 7.29 2.29
C LEU A 152 -9.94 6.49 3.48
N THR A 153 -10.96 7.00 4.18
CA THR A 153 -11.47 6.43 5.45
C THR A 153 -12.03 5.00 5.36
N PHE A 154 -12.15 4.44 4.15
CA PHE A 154 -12.51 3.05 3.89
C PHE A 154 -11.30 2.10 3.72
N LEU A 155 -10.07 2.62 3.74
CA LEU A 155 -8.84 1.87 3.47
C LEU A 155 -8.53 0.89 4.60
N CYS A 156 -8.40 -0.39 4.22
CA CYS A 156 -7.99 -1.51 5.07
C CYS A 156 -6.52 -1.90 4.86
N ALA A 157 -5.96 -1.71 3.66
CA ALA A 157 -4.53 -1.92 3.41
C ALA A 157 -3.90 -0.78 2.60
N LEU A 158 -2.76 -0.29 3.09
CA LEU A 158 -1.85 0.61 2.38
C LEU A 158 -0.48 -0.06 2.27
N GLU A 159 -0.06 -0.35 1.04
CA GLU A 159 1.21 -1.01 0.76
C GLU A 159 1.99 -0.19 -0.27
N LEU A 160 3.01 0.54 0.18
CA LEU A 160 3.88 1.36 -0.66
C LEU A 160 5.31 0.82 -0.54
N VAL A 161 5.62 -0.23 -1.30
CA VAL A 161 6.79 -1.10 -1.05
C VAL A 161 7.77 -1.04 -2.21
N ASP A 162 9.05 -1.01 -1.90
CA ASP A 162 10.15 -1.02 -2.88
C ASP A 162 9.98 0.08 -3.94
N ASN A 163 9.66 1.28 -3.45
CA ASN A 163 9.61 2.51 -4.22
C ASN A 163 10.83 3.37 -3.83
N ASP A 164 11.97 3.11 -4.45
CA ASP A 164 13.27 3.71 -4.06
C ASP A 164 13.29 5.24 -4.09
N LEU A 165 12.45 5.85 -4.93
CA LEU A 165 12.37 7.30 -5.10
C LEU A 165 11.41 8.00 -4.13
N LEU A 166 10.67 7.23 -3.31
CA LEU A 166 9.75 7.73 -2.30
C LEU A 166 10.54 8.39 -1.17
N LYS A 167 10.14 9.61 -0.80
CA LYS A 167 10.90 10.48 0.09
C LYS A 167 10.07 11.39 0.99
N GLY A 168 10.74 11.95 1.99
CA GLY A 168 10.10 12.81 3.00
C GLY A 168 9.40 11.99 4.08
N CYS A 169 8.49 12.63 4.81
CA CYS A 169 7.88 12.07 6.01
C CYS A 169 6.60 11.26 5.72
N LEU A 170 6.30 10.33 6.63
CA LEU A 170 4.95 9.78 6.76
C LEU A 170 3.98 10.88 7.21
N PRO A 171 2.85 11.13 6.50
CA PRO A 171 1.90 12.16 6.89
C PRO A 171 1.09 11.75 8.13
N THR A 172 0.89 12.69 9.06
CA THR A 172 0.11 12.46 10.30
C THR A 172 -1.34 12.10 9.99
N GLU A 173 -1.85 12.53 8.83
CA GLU A 173 -3.18 12.22 8.31
C GLU A 173 -3.46 10.72 8.12
N LEU A 174 -2.43 9.87 8.01
CA LEU A 174 -2.62 8.41 8.03
C LEU A 174 -3.31 7.94 9.31
N GLY A 175 -3.07 8.60 10.46
CA GLY A 175 -3.76 8.30 11.73
C GLY A 175 -5.28 8.49 11.72
N LYS A 176 -5.87 9.02 10.63
CA LYS A 176 -7.32 9.11 10.41
C LYS A 176 -7.92 7.83 9.83
N LEU A 177 -7.10 6.88 9.37
CA LEU A 177 -7.53 5.67 8.69
C LEU A 177 -7.92 4.57 9.68
N LEU A 178 -8.99 4.78 10.44
CA LEU A 178 -9.42 3.92 11.56
C LEU A 178 -9.79 2.48 11.18
N ARG A 179 -9.85 2.15 9.88
CA ARG A 179 -10.09 0.81 9.33
C ARG A 179 -8.83 0.10 8.82
N LEU A 180 -7.69 0.78 8.86
CA LEU A 180 -6.44 0.25 8.33
C LEU A 180 -5.98 -0.94 9.19
N GLU A 181 -5.95 -2.12 8.58
CA GLU A 181 -5.48 -3.38 9.16
C GLU A 181 -4.00 -3.62 8.81
N ARG A 182 -3.54 -3.14 7.65
CA ARG A 182 -2.16 -3.29 7.15
C ARG A 182 -1.58 -1.96 6.67
N LEU A 183 -0.46 -1.55 7.26
CA LEU A 183 0.36 -0.41 6.82
C LEU A 183 1.79 -0.88 6.56
N GLU A 184 2.14 -1.01 5.28
CA GLU A 184 3.48 -1.39 4.83
C GLU A 184 4.06 -0.28 3.95
N VAL A 185 5.16 0.35 4.39
CA VAL A 185 5.80 1.44 3.65
C VAL A 185 7.32 1.29 3.69
N SER A 186 7.95 1.05 2.53
CA SER A 186 9.40 1.04 2.37
C SER A 186 9.87 1.99 1.25
N GLY A 187 11.04 2.60 1.45
CA GLY A 187 11.63 3.53 0.49
C GLY A 187 12.99 4.06 0.93
N MET A 188 13.87 4.37 -0.03
CA MET A 188 15.24 4.81 0.27
C MET A 188 15.33 6.29 0.68
N GLY A 189 14.35 7.11 0.33
CA GLY A 189 14.32 8.54 0.64
C GLY A 189 13.46 8.92 1.84
N LEU A 190 12.78 7.97 2.47
CA LEU A 190 11.91 8.22 3.62
C LEU A 190 12.72 8.70 4.83
N GLU A 191 12.18 9.69 5.53
CA GLU A 191 12.78 10.29 6.72
C GLU A 191 11.69 10.84 7.64
N GLY A 192 12.08 11.55 8.71
CA GLY A 192 11.13 12.04 9.71
C GLY A 192 10.74 10.98 10.76
N PRO A 193 10.06 11.41 11.83
CA PRO A 193 9.57 10.52 12.87
C PRO A 193 8.41 9.67 12.39
N ILE A 194 8.19 8.52 13.05
CA ILE A 194 6.92 7.82 12.99
C ILE A 194 5.87 8.73 13.66
N PRO A 195 4.74 9.06 13.01
CA PRO A 195 3.73 9.95 13.61
C PRO A 195 3.09 9.32 14.86
N PRO A 196 3.01 10.02 16.01
CA PRO A 196 2.30 9.52 17.19
C PRO A 196 0.80 9.29 16.91
N GLU A 197 0.23 9.97 15.92
CA GLU A 197 -1.14 9.76 15.45
C GLU A 197 -1.40 8.34 14.94
N PHE A 198 -0.35 7.54 14.66
CA PHE A 198 -0.50 6.13 14.30
C PHE A 198 -1.10 5.31 15.45
N GLY A 199 -0.98 5.74 16.72
CA GLY A 199 -1.67 5.11 17.85
C GLY A 199 -3.20 5.09 17.72
N ASN A 200 -3.79 5.97 16.90
CA ASN A 200 -5.23 5.99 16.61
C ASN A 200 -5.70 4.85 15.70
N LEU A 201 -4.78 4.10 15.06
CA LEU A 201 -5.10 3.05 14.08
C LEU A 201 -5.60 1.77 14.76
N CYS A 202 -6.75 1.87 15.43
CA CYS A 202 -7.28 0.83 16.32
C CYS A 202 -7.52 -0.53 15.63
N ALA A 203 -7.67 -0.58 14.30
CA ALA A 203 -7.83 -1.80 13.53
C ALA A 203 -6.50 -2.46 13.09
N LEU A 204 -5.36 -1.79 13.29
CA LEU A 204 -4.07 -2.19 12.71
C LEU A 204 -3.57 -3.50 13.31
N GLN A 205 -3.23 -4.43 12.42
CA GLN A 205 -2.66 -5.74 12.70
C GLN A 205 -1.19 -5.80 12.27
N GLU A 206 -0.82 -5.08 11.21
CA GLU A 206 0.54 -5.04 10.69
C GLU A 206 1.02 -3.60 10.47
N LEU A 207 2.11 -3.22 11.14
CA LEU A 207 2.87 -1.99 10.91
C LEU A 207 4.29 -2.35 10.49
N ILE A 208 4.61 -2.12 9.22
CA ILE A 208 5.89 -2.48 8.59
C ILE A 208 6.47 -1.24 7.93
N LEU A 209 7.56 -0.71 8.49
CA LEU A 209 8.24 0.50 8.01
C LEU A 209 9.71 0.21 7.71
N GLY A 210 10.17 0.62 6.52
CA GLY A 210 11.53 0.39 6.04
C GLY A 210 12.15 1.65 5.41
N PHE A 211 12.89 2.45 6.18
CA PHE A 211 13.49 3.69 5.65
C PHE A 211 14.97 3.49 5.34
N HIS A 212 15.34 3.18 4.10
CA HIS A 212 16.75 2.92 3.75
C HIS A 212 17.59 4.20 3.54
N THR A 213 17.34 5.22 4.36
CA THR A 213 18.01 6.53 4.27
C THR A 213 19.44 6.47 4.81
N LYS A 214 20.37 7.07 4.05
CA LYS A 214 21.81 7.09 4.36
C LYS A 214 22.32 8.50 4.72
N LYS A 215 21.45 9.50 4.83
CA LYS A 215 21.84 10.92 4.71
C LYS A 215 21.45 11.85 5.87
N SER A 216 20.54 11.47 6.76
CA SER A 216 20.14 12.31 7.88
C SER A 216 20.93 11.99 9.16
N GLY A 217 21.69 12.98 9.65
CA GLY A 217 22.27 12.93 11.01
C GLY A 217 21.21 13.09 12.11
N GLN A 218 19.98 13.41 11.73
CA GLN A 218 18.81 13.50 12.61
C GLN A 218 18.14 12.12 12.72
N ARG A 219 17.99 11.65 13.95
CA ARG A 219 17.41 10.36 14.30
C ARG A 219 16.09 10.57 15.04
N TRP A 220 15.25 9.54 15.13
CA TRP A 220 13.87 9.66 15.62
C TRP A 220 13.56 8.68 16.75
N THR A 221 12.58 8.96 17.60
CA THR A 221 12.18 8.02 18.66
C THR A 221 11.01 7.15 18.19
N ILE A 222 10.87 5.94 18.76
CA ILE A 222 9.63 5.17 18.65
C ILE A 222 8.57 5.90 19.49
N PRO A 223 7.39 6.27 18.95
CA PRO A 223 6.34 6.92 19.72
C PRO A 223 5.73 5.94 20.74
N PRO A 224 5.58 6.31 22.03
CA PRO A 224 4.90 5.47 23.02
C PRO A 224 3.42 5.22 22.67
N GLU A 225 2.80 6.08 21.85
CA GLU A 225 1.44 5.95 21.34
C GLU A 225 1.24 4.67 20.52
N LEU A 226 2.30 4.09 19.94
CA LEU A 226 2.21 2.79 19.26
C LEU A 226 1.76 1.66 20.21
N GLY A 227 1.95 1.79 21.53
CA GLY A 227 1.44 0.85 22.53
C GLY A 227 -0.10 0.75 22.57
N GLN A 228 -0.82 1.74 22.03
CA GLN A 228 -2.29 1.76 21.98
C GLN A 228 -2.88 0.78 20.94
N LEU A 229 -2.05 0.22 20.06
CA LEU A 229 -2.44 -0.66 18.96
C LEU A 229 -2.78 -2.09 19.42
N SER A 230 -3.85 -2.22 20.21
CA SER A 230 -4.27 -3.48 20.85
C SER A 230 -4.59 -4.66 19.92
N ASN A 231 -4.72 -4.43 18.61
CA ASN A 231 -4.90 -5.47 17.59
C ASN A 231 -3.60 -5.85 16.85
N LEU A 232 -2.46 -5.17 17.12
CA LEU A 232 -1.21 -5.35 16.39
C LEU A 232 -0.59 -6.72 16.65
N ARG A 233 -0.24 -7.40 15.55
CA ARG A 233 0.42 -8.71 15.49
C ARG A 233 1.85 -8.61 14.99
N ILE A 234 2.11 -7.71 14.03
CA ILE A 234 3.44 -7.47 13.47
C ILE A 234 3.81 -5.99 13.65
N LEU A 235 4.93 -5.75 14.34
CA LEU A 235 5.61 -4.46 14.40
C LEU A 235 7.03 -4.63 13.85
N ALA A 236 7.24 -4.13 12.63
CA ALA A 236 8.52 -4.14 11.95
C ALA A 236 8.98 -2.70 11.66
N LEU A 237 10.02 -2.25 12.35
CA LEU A 237 10.60 -0.92 12.21
C LEU A 237 12.08 -1.06 11.84
N GLU A 238 12.36 -1.29 10.56
CA GLU A 238 13.70 -1.64 10.09
C GLU A 238 14.37 -0.46 9.37
N ASN A 239 15.65 -0.23 9.65
CA ASN A 239 16.44 0.86 9.03
C ASN A 239 15.94 2.29 9.33
N CYS A 240 14.84 2.47 10.10
CA CYS A 240 14.14 3.75 10.35
C CYS A 240 14.94 4.87 11.05
N ASN A 241 16.27 4.74 11.20
CA ASN A 241 17.16 5.68 11.88
C ASN A 241 16.64 6.04 13.29
N LEU A 242 16.12 5.04 14.01
CA LEU A 242 15.53 5.23 15.33
C LEU A 242 16.61 5.32 16.41
N MET A 243 16.39 6.14 17.44
CA MET A 243 17.27 6.30 18.61
C MET A 243 16.45 6.45 19.90
N GLY A 244 17.17 6.54 21.03
CA GLY A 244 16.56 6.53 22.35
C GLY A 244 16.24 5.10 22.79
N THR A 245 15.44 4.98 23.85
CA THR A 245 15.03 3.69 24.41
C THR A 245 13.81 3.13 23.68
N ILE A 246 13.62 1.81 23.78
CA ILE A 246 12.34 1.19 23.44
C ILE A 246 11.29 1.66 24.46
N PRO A 247 10.11 2.18 24.07
CA PRO A 247 9.05 2.55 25.00
C PRO A 247 8.49 1.32 25.70
N ARG A 248 8.33 1.37 27.03
CA ARG A 248 7.69 0.31 27.81
C ARG A 248 6.23 0.10 27.42
N GLU A 249 5.60 1.14 26.87
CA GLU A 249 4.23 1.15 26.39
C GLU A 249 4.00 0.11 25.28
N LEU A 250 5.04 -0.31 24.54
CA LEU A 250 4.96 -1.45 23.62
C LEU A 250 4.60 -2.77 24.31
N GLY A 251 4.85 -2.92 25.62
CA GLY A 251 4.40 -4.06 26.43
C GLY A 251 2.87 -4.18 26.59
N GLN A 252 2.11 -3.16 26.17
CA GLN A 252 0.64 -3.20 26.10
C GLN A 252 0.12 -3.96 24.86
N LEU A 253 1.01 -4.28 23.91
CA LEU A 253 0.69 -4.98 22.66
C LEU A 253 0.54 -6.50 22.90
N HIS A 254 -0.47 -6.88 23.69
CA HIS A 254 -0.69 -8.27 24.14
C HIS A 254 -1.03 -9.28 23.02
N ARG A 255 -1.21 -8.82 21.78
CA ARG A 255 -1.38 -9.66 20.58
C ARG A 255 -0.17 -9.67 19.65
N LEU A 256 0.92 -9.01 20.04
CA LEU A 256 2.12 -8.93 19.21
C LEU A 256 2.77 -10.32 19.13
N GLU A 257 2.98 -10.77 17.90
CA GLU A 257 3.61 -12.05 17.55
C GLU A 257 5.03 -11.80 17.04
N VAL A 258 5.23 -10.74 16.25
CA VAL A 258 6.52 -10.37 15.65
C VAL A 258 6.90 -8.94 16.03
N LEU A 259 8.08 -8.79 16.62
CA LEU A 259 8.72 -7.50 16.86
C LEU A 259 10.13 -7.49 16.25
N THR A 260 10.31 -6.75 15.15
CA THR A 260 11.64 -6.45 14.59
C THR A 260 11.93 -4.95 14.65
N LEU A 261 13.07 -4.61 15.25
CA LEU A 261 13.60 -3.24 15.37
C LEU A 261 14.98 -3.14 14.69
N THR A 262 15.20 -3.98 13.68
CA THR A 262 16.53 -4.28 13.13
C THR A 262 17.18 -3.08 12.44
N ASN A 263 18.50 -2.93 12.64
CA ASN A 263 19.33 -1.87 12.05
C ASN A 263 18.87 -0.44 12.39
N ASN A 264 18.82 -0.14 13.69
CA ASN A 264 18.56 1.20 14.22
C ASN A 264 19.70 1.63 15.18
N HIS A 265 19.54 2.78 15.81
CA HIS A 265 20.46 3.33 16.80
C HIS A 265 19.83 3.39 18.20
N LEU A 266 18.99 2.39 18.53
CA LEU A 266 18.35 2.28 19.85
C LEU A 266 19.41 2.02 20.94
N ILE A 267 19.12 2.55 22.13
CA ILE A 267 20.02 2.53 23.28
C ILE A 267 19.31 2.14 24.58
N GLY A 268 20.06 1.64 25.56
CA GLY A 268 19.57 1.35 26.90
C GLY A 268 18.93 -0.04 27.04
N ASP A 269 18.41 -0.32 28.22
CA ASP A 269 17.86 -1.63 28.55
C ASP A 269 16.51 -1.88 27.84
N ILE A 270 16.28 -3.11 27.38
CA ILE A 270 14.98 -3.55 26.87
C ILE A 270 13.97 -3.51 28.03
N PRO A 271 12.81 -2.84 27.91
CA PRO A 271 11.81 -2.78 28.97
C PRO A 271 11.30 -4.16 29.37
N LEU A 272 11.13 -4.36 30.68
CA LEU A 272 10.62 -5.62 31.25
C LEU A 272 9.19 -5.93 30.73
N GLU A 273 8.39 -4.89 30.49
CA GLU A 273 7.05 -5.00 29.92
C GLU A 273 7.07 -5.57 28.49
N VAL A 274 8.13 -5.31 27.72
CA VAL A 274 8.31 -5.86 26.37
C VAL A 274 8.81 -7.31 26.42
N THR A 275 9.68 -7.66 27.37
CA THR A 275 10.15 -9.05 27.52
C THR A 275 9.11 -9.99 28.12
N MET A 276 8.02 -9.46 28.68
CA MET A 276 6.84 -10.23 29.12
C MET A 276 5.87 -10.60 27.97
N LEU A 277 6.06 -10.05 26.76
CA LEU A 277 5.23 -10.40 25.59
C LEU A 277 5.51 -11.82 25.10
N ARG A 278 4.47 -12.49 24.60
CA ARG A 278 4.57 -13.86 24.03
C ARG A 278 4.86 -13.80 22.53
N LEU A 279 6.01 -13.23 22.19
CA LEU A 279 6.47 -13.10 20.80
C LEU A 279 6.86 -14.46 20.22
N GLU A 280 6.44 -14.73 18.98
CA GLU A 280 6.96 -15.80 18.14
C GLU A 280 8.36 -15.44 17.58
N SER A 281 8.58 -14.15 17.31
CA SER A 281 9.85 -13.63 16.80
C SER A 281 10.19 -12.27 17.42
N PHE A 282 11.41 -12.15 17.96
CA PHE A 282 11.95 -10.92 18.53
C PHE A 282 13.36 -10.64 17.98
N ILE A 283 13.47 -9.66 17.08
CA ILE A 283 14.69 -9.37 16.33
C ILE A 283 15.10 -7.90 16.56
N ILE A 284 16.19 -7.70 17.31
CA ILE A 284 16.72 -6.37 17.66
C ILE A 284 18.16 -6.17 17.18
N GLN A 285 18.59 -6.97 16.20
CA GLN A 285 19.96 -6.98 15.70
C GLN A 285 20.36 -5.62 15.10
N PHE A 286 21.67 -5.37 15.07
CA PHE A 286 22.24 -4.11 14.59
C PHE A 286 21.75 -2.85 15.35
N ASN A 287 21.47 -2.99 16.65
CA ASN A 287 21.30 -1.88 17.60
C ASN A 287 22.41 -1.91 18.66
N PRO A 288 23.59 -1.30 18.41
CA PRO A 288 24.78 -1.52 19.22
C PRO A 288 24.71 -0.92 20.63
N GLY A 289 23.72 -0.08 20.93
CA GLY A 289 23.52 0.52 22.25
C GLY A 289 22.44 -0.16 23.11
N LEU A 290 21.70 -1.15 22.59
CA LEU A 290 20.71 -1.89 23.38
C LEU A 290 21.42 -2.86 24.32
N THR A 291 20.94 -2.91 25.56
CA THR A 291 21.37 -3.84 26.60
C THR A 291 20.22 -4.75 27.02
N LEU A 292 20.56 -5.99 27.43
CA LEU A 292 19.57 -6.89 28.01
C LEU A 292 19.07 -6.31 29.35
N PRO A 293 17.81 -6.58 29.74
CA PRO A 293 17.28 -6.09 31.01
C PRO A 293 18.16 -6.56 32.17
N ARG A 294 18.47 -5.65 33.10
CA ARG A 294 19.15 -6.01 34.34
C ARG A 294 18.16 -6.73 35.26
N PRO A 295 18.58 -7.82 35.94
CA PRO A 295 17.74 -8.58 36.87
C PRO A 295 17.43 -7.82 38.17
#